data_AF-X1M6F2-F1
#
_entry.id   AF-X1M6F2-F1
#
_cell.length_a   1.000
_cell.length_b   1.000
_cell.length_c   1.000
_cell.angle_alpha   90.00
_cell.angle_beta   90.00
_cell.angle_gamma   90.00
#
_symmetry.space_group_name_H-M   'P 1'
#
loop_
_entity.id
_entity.type
_entity.pdbx_description
1 polymer ?
#
loop_
_entity_poly.entity_id
_entity_poly.type
_entity_poly.pdbx_seq_one_letter_code
_entity_poly.pdbx_strand_id
1 'polypeptide(L)'
;YGDGGMVVTNSPGIAEKVKILRNHGCKEKYYHLIPGFSSRLDELQAAILRVKLRYLDKWNELRRQKALTYSRLLAEIEEIELSYIAPYSYHIFNYYTIRLRNPRGDRDKLRQYL
;
A
#
# COMPACT_ATOMS: atom_id res chain seq x y z
N TYR A 1 -11.28 8.64 5.16
CA TYR A 1 -11.23 8.21 3.74
C TYR A 1 -11.70 6.77 3.68
N GLY A 2 -12.48 6.43 2.66
CA GLY A 2 -13.19 5.14 2.57
C GLY A 2 -12.32 3.99 2.06
N ASP A 3 -12.97 2.85 1.86
CA ASP A 3 -12.33 1.62 1.39
C ASP A 3 -12.36 1.51 -0.13
N GLY A 4 -11.30 0.92 -0.69
CA GLY A 4 -11.17 0.69 -2.12
C GLY A 4 -10.05 -0.29 -2.42
N GLY A 5 -10.22 -1.10 -3.46
CA GLY A 5 -9.25 -2.10 -3.89
C GLY A 5 -9.18 -2.19 -5.40
N MET A 6 -8.07 -2.74 -5.90
CA MET A 6 -7.83 -2.95 -7.33
C MET A 6 -7.16 -4.30 -7.55
N VAL A 7 -7.54 -4.98 -8.62
CA VAL A 7 -6.87 -6.19 -9.11
C VAL A 7 -6.27 -5.86 -10.47
N VAL A 8 -5.00 -6.20 -10.66
CA VAL A 8 -4.28 -6.07 -11.95
C VAL A 8 -3.78 -7.46 -12.36
N THR A 9 -3.88 -7.78 -13.66
CA THR A 9 -3.42 -9.05 -14.21
C THR A 9 -3.21 -8.92 -15.72
N ASN A 10 -2.24 -9.66 -16.25
CA ASN A 10 -2.01 -9.77 -17.68
C ASN A 10 -2.81 -10.92 -18.32
N SER A 11 -3.49 -11.76 -17.52
CA SER A 11 -4.30 -12.87 -18.03
C SER A 11 -5.73 -12.42 -18.33
N PRO A 12 -6.17 -12.47 -19.61
CA PRO A 12 -7.54 -12.10 -19.96
C PRO A 12 -8.59 -12.95 -19.24
N GLY A 13 -8.33 -14.25 -19.07
CA GLY A 13 -9.25 -15.16 -18.37
C GLY A 13 -9.41 -14.84 -16.88
N ILE A 14 -8.32 -14.45 -16.20
CA ILE A 14 -8.40 -13.98 -14.80
C ILE A 14 -9.18 -12.66 -14.75
N ALA A 15 -8.91 -11.72 -15.66
CA ALA A 15 -9.60 -10.44 -15.71
C ALA A 15 -11.11 -10.59 -15.92
N GLU A 16 -11.54 -11.48 -16.82
CA GLU A 16 -12.95 -11.79 -17.04
C GLU A 16 -13.60 -12.39 -15.80
N LYS A 17 -12.97 -13.40 -15.19
CA LYS A 17 -13.49 -14.07 -13.99
C LYS A 17 -13.64 -13.10 -12.82
N VAL A 18 -12.67 -12.22 -12.60
CA VAL A 18 -12.73 -11.18 -11.54
C VAL A 18 -13.85 -10.18 -11.82
N LYS A 19 -14.06 -9.76 -13.08
CA LYS A 19 -15.17 -8.84 -13.45
C LYS A 19 -16.55 -9.43 -13.18
N ILE A 20 -16.72 -10.74 -13.41
CA ILE A 20 -17.95 -11.47 -13.11
C ILE A 20 -18.13 -11.57 -11.59
N LEU A 21 -17.10 -12.03 -10.87
CA LEU A 21 -17.16 -12.22 -9.42
C LEU A 21 -17.43 -10.93 -8.65
N ARG A 22 -16.86 -9.78 -9.05
CA ARG A 22 -17.04 -8.50 -8.32
C ARG A 22 -18.47 -7.93 -8.38
N ASN A 23 -19.30 -8.46 -9.26
CA ASN A 23 -20.67 -7.98 -9.51
C ASN A 23 -21.68 -9.13 -9.39
N HIS A 24 -21.74 -9.78 -8.23
CA HIS A 24 -22.68 -10.88 -7.94
C HIS A 24 -22.62 -12.05 -8.94
N GLY A 25 -21.49 -12.27 -9.61
CA GLY A 25 -21.37 -13.31 -10.62
C GLY A 25 -22.12 -13.02 -11.92
N CYS A 26 -22.49 -11.76 -12.14
CA CYS A 26 -23.27 -11.28 -13.26
C CYS A 26 -22.34 -10.91 -14.43
N LYS A 27 -22.45 -11.63 -15.55
CA LYS A 27 -21.73 -11.31 -16.79
C LYS A 27 -22.52 -10.33 -17.66
N GLU A 28 -23.83 -10.56 -17.76
CA GLU A 28 -24.79 -9.72 -18.47
C GLU A 28 -25.97 -9.39 -17.55
N LYS A 29 -26.67 -8.29 -17.80
CA LYS A 29 -27.72 -7.80 -16.90
C LYS A 29 -28.76 -8.90 -16.64
N TYR A 30 -28.95 -9.24 -15.36
CA TYR A 30 -29.84 -10.31 -14.87
C TYR A 30 -29.41 -11.75 -15.19
N TYR A 31 -28.22 -11.97 -15.73
CA TYR A 31 -27.68 -13.29 -16.01
C TYR A 31 -26.46 -13.59 -15.13
N HIS A 32 -26.70 -14.40 -14.09
CA HIS A 32 -25.70 -14.81 -13.11
C HIS A 32 -25.15 -16.20 -13.44
N LEU A 33 -23.85 -16.28 -13.71
CA LEU A 33 -23.18 -17.53 -14.10
C LEU A 33 -22.73 -18.36 -12.90
N ILE A 34 -22.30 -17.69 -11.83
CA ILE A 34 -21.69 -18.28 -10.63
C ILE A 34 -22.05 -17.45 -9.41
N PRO A 35 -21.97 -17.99 -8.18
CA PRO A 35 -22.01 -17.16 -6.98
C PRO A 35 -20.86 -16.13 -6.98
N GLY A 36 -21.15 -14.89 -6.62
CA GLY A 36 -20.17 -13.80 -6.57
C GLY A 36 -20.42 -12.82 -5.43
N PHE A 37 -19.75 -11.68 -5.47
CA PHE A 37 -19.70 -10.67 -4.40
C PHE A 37 -20.19 -9.30 -4.87
N SER A 38 -20.60 -8.45 -3.93
CA SER A 38 -20.74 -7.01 -4.17
C SER A 38 -19.43 -6.33 -3.76
N SER A 39 -18.49 -6.20 -4.69
CA SER A 39 -17.17 -5.63 -4.41
C SER A 39 -16.77 -4.65 -5.51
N ARG A 40 -17.65 -3.67 -5.75
CA ARG A 40 -17.42 -2.59 -6.71
C ARG A 40 -16.76 -1.41 -6.01
N LEU A 41 -15.84 -0.75 -6.72
CA LEU A 41 -15.34 0.55 -6.31
C LEU A 41 -16.41 1.60 -6.61
N ASP A 42 -16.72 2.42 -5.63
CA ASP A 42 -17.64 3.54 -5.78
C ASP A 42 -17.08 4.62 -6.74
N GLU A 43 -17.97 5.27 -7.51
CA GLU A 43 -17.58 6.25 -8.54
C GLU A 43 -16.91 7.50 -7.94
N LEU A 44 -17.32 7.94 -6.74
CA LEU A 44 -16.66 9.05 -6.07
C LEU A 44 -15.24 8.66 -5.64
N GLN A 45 -15.06 7.45 -5.09
CA GLN A 45 -13.74 6.93 -4.77
C GLN A 45 -12.86 6.80 -6.01
N ALA A 46 -13.41 6.30 -7.13
CA ALA A 46 -12.72 6.20 -8.40
C ALA A 46 -12.28 7.57 -8.94
N ALA A 47 -13.15 8.58 -8.88
CA ALA A 47 -12.83 9.95 -9.31
C ALA A 47 -11.68 10.56 -8.48
N ILE A 48 -11.74 10.41 -7.15
CA ILE A 48 -10.68 10.87 -6.25
C ILE A 48 -9.35 10.17 -6.56
N LEU A 49 -9.37 8.85 -6.73
CA LEU A 49 -8.17 8.07 -7.06
C LEU A 49 -7.59 8.45 -8.42
N ARG A 50 -8.41 8.72 -9.44
CA ARG A 50 -7.95 9.20 -10.75
C ARG A 50 -7.19 10.53 -10.67
N VAL A 51 -7.56 11.42 -9.75
CA VAL A 51 -6.81 12.66 -9.53
C VAL A 51 -5.53 12.38 -8.76
N LYS A 52 -5.60 11.63 -7.65
CA LYS A 52 -4.44 11.27 -6.80
C LYS A 52 -3.36 10.53 -7.57
N LEU A 53 -3.74 9.64 -8.49
CA LEU A 53 -2.80 8.83 -9.26
C LEU A 53 -1.83 9.68 -10.10
N ARG A 54 -2.25 10.87 -10.54
CA ARG A 54 -1.40 11.82 -11.28
C ARG A 54 -0.25 12.38 -10.45
N TYR A 55 -0.37 12.35 -9.13
CA TYR A 55 0.62 12.85 -8.19
C TYR A 55 1.40 11.73 -7.50
N LEU A 56 1.07 10.46 -7.80
CA LEU A 56 1.60 9.31 -7.08
C LEU A 56 3.13 9.29 -7.08
N ASP A 57 3.76 9.47 -8.24
CA ASP A 57 5.22 9.43 -8.36
C ASP A 57 5.88 10.57 -7.58
N LYS A 58 5.33 11.78 -7.68
CA LYS A 58 5.80 12.95 -6.91
C LYS A 58 5.69 12.70 -5.40
N TRP A 59 4.57 12.16 -4.93
CA TRP A 59 4.37 11.86 -3.51
C TRP A 59 5.26 10.71 -3.03
N ASN A 60 5.50 9.71 -3.87
CA ASN A 60 6.43 8.63 -3.57
C ASN A 60 7.85 9.18 -3.43
N GLU A 61 8.28 10.08 -4.30
CA GLU A 61 9.61 10.69 -4.20
C GLU A 61 9.74 11.57 -2.95
N LEU A 62 8.71 12.37 -2.63
CA LEU A 62 8.70 13.15 -1.38
C LEU A 62 8.78 12.25 -0.14
N ARG A 63 8.13 11.09 -0.14
CA ARG A 63 8.27 10.09 0.94
C ARG A 63 9.69 9.57 1.02
N ARG A 64 10.32 9.24 -0.12
CA ARG A 64 11.72 8.79 -0.17
C ARG A 64 12.68 9.84 0.37
N GLN A 65 12.52 11.11 0.00
CA GLN A 65 13.36 12.21 0.51
C GLN A 65 13.27 12.34 2.05
N LYS A 66 12.06 12.21 2.61
CA LYS A 66 11.86 12.19 4.06
C LYS A 66 12.50 10.95 4.71
N ALA A 67 12.33 9.78 4.11
CA ALA A 67 12.96 8.54 4.58
C ALA A 67 14.49 8.66 4.61
N LEU A 68 15.11 9.22 3.57
CA LEU A 68 16.55 9.47 3.52
C LEU A 68 17.01 10.46 4.61
N THR A 69 16.19 11.49 4.86
CA THR A 69 16.44 12.42 5.97
C THR A 69 16.43 11.69 7.31
N TYR A 70 15.42 10.86 7.56
CA TYR A 70 15.37 10.03 8.77
C TYR A 70 16.54 9.05 8.86
N SER A 71 16.90 8.39 7.75
CA SER A 71 18.06 7.48 7.73
C SER A 71 19.33 8.20 8.11
N ARG A 72 19.56 9.41 7.58
CA ARG A 72 20.73 10.22 7.94
C ARG A 72 20.75 10.59 9.42
N LEU A 73 19.63 11.08 9.96
CA LEU A 73 19.55 11.57 11.33
C LEU A 73 19.58 10.44 12.37
N LEU A 74 18.99 9.28 12.05
CA LEU A 74 18.91 8.15 12.96
C LEU A 74 20.12 7.21 12.85
N ALA A 75 20.96 7.36 11.82
CA ALA A 75 22.21 6.59 11.69
C ALA A 75 23.19 6.84 12.84
N GLU A 76 23.07 8.00 13.50
CA GLU A 76 23.93 8.39 14.63
C GLU A 76 23.50 7.76 15.96
N ILE A 77 22.34 7.08 16.01
CA ILE A 77 21.81 6.46 17.22
C ILE A 77 22.16 4.97 17.23
N GLU A 78 23.06 4.57 18.12
CA GLU A 78 23.61 3.22 18.20
C GLU A 78 22.54 2.16 18.48
N GLU A 79 21.53 2.50 19.28
CA GLU A 79 20.42 1.60 19.64
C GLU A 79 19.44 1.39 18.47
N ILE A 80 19.59 2.12 17.36
CA ILE A 80 18.70 2.03 16.21
C ILE A 80 19.39 1.26 15.07
N GLU A 81 18.60 0.38 14.47
CA GLU A 81 18.89 -0.23 13.19
C GLU A 81 17.89 0.26 12.16
N LEU A 82 18.45 0.82 11.09
CA LEU A 82 17.69 1.40 10.00
C LEU A 82 17.08 0.30 9.13
N SER A 83 15.98 0.64 8.45
CA SER A 83 15.40 -0.23 7.43
C SER A 83 16.42 -0.54 6.33
N TYR A 84 16.64 -1.83 6.08
CA TYR A 84 17.42 -2.28 4.93
C TYR A 84 16.64 -2.05 3.62
N ILE A 85 17.32 -1.48 2.62
CA ILE A 85 16.78 -1.29 1.28
C ILE A 85 17.56 -2.20 0.34
N ALA A 86 16.89 -3.18 -0.26
CA ALA A 86 17.53 -4.07 -1.23
C ALA A 86 17.95 -3.29 -2.50
N PRO A 87 19.15 -3.51 -3.06
CA PRO A 87 19.66 -2.76 -4.22
C PRO A 87 18.76 -2.80 -5.47
N TYR A 88 18.00 -3.88 -5.64
CA TYR A 88 17.08 -4.09 -6.77
C TYR A 88 15.68 -3.53 -6.53
N SER A 89 15.43 -2.85 -5.40
CA SER A 89 14.10 -2.41 -4.98
C SER A 89 13.94 -0.90 -5.08
N TYR A 90 12.77 -0.47 -5.56
CA TYR A 90 12.31 0.91 -5.42
C TYR A 90 11.35 1.03 -4.23
N HIS A 91 11.91 1.28 -3.05
CA HIS A 91 11.13 1.34 -1.81
C HIS A 91 10.33 2.65 -1.69
N ILE A 92 9.00 2.56 -1.58
CA ILE A 92 8.08 3.72 -1.52
C ILE A 92 7.87 4.30 -0.11
N PHE A 93 8.35 3.60 0.92
CA PHE A 93 8.20 3.98 2.33
C PHE A 93 6.76 4.30 2.73
N ASN A 94 5.84 3.35 2.52
CA ASN A 94 4.50 3.46 3.09
C ASN A 94 4.57 3.60 4.62
N TYR A 95 5.54 2.90 5.21
CA TYR A 95 6.04 3.14 6.57
C TYR A 95 7.57 3.27 6.52
N TYR A 96 8.12 4.11 7.39
CA TYR A 96 9.55 4.13 7.69
C TYR A 96 9.74 3.42 9.03
N THR A 97 10.14 2.14 8.98
CA THR A 97 10.25 1.29 10.16
C THR A 97 11.70 1.24 10.63
N ILE A 98 11.90 1.32 11.94
CA ILE A 98 13.20 1.10 12.56
C ILE A 98 13.13 -0.12 13.45
N ARG A 99 14.27 -0.78 13.64
CA ARG A 99 14.43 -1.82 14.64
C ARG A 99 15.27 -1.26 15.78
N LEU A 100 14.90 -1.54 17.02
CA LEU A 100 15.79 -1.28 18.14
C LEU A 100 16.78 -2.45 18.21
N ARG A 101 18.08 -2.17 18.10
CA ARG A 101 19.15 -3.16 18.27
C ARG A 101 19.14 -3.57 19.73
N ASN A 102 18.75 -4.81 20.04
CA ASN A 102 18.41 -5.03 21.42
C ASN A 102 18.61 -6.38 22.06
N PRO A 103 19.05 -6.34 23.32
CA PRO A 103 18.46 -7.11 24.41
C PRO A 103 17.71 -6.30 25.51
N ARG A 104 17.87 -4.97 25.69
CA ARG A 104 17.27 -4.10 26.77
C ARG A 104 16.24 -2.98 26.44
N GLY A 105 16.30 -2.28 25.30
CA GLY A 105 15.29 -1.38 24.71
C GLY A 105 13.90 -2.00 24.45
N ASP A 106 12.91 -1.44 25.12
CA ASP A 106 11.52 -1.86 25.02
C ASP A 106 10.78 -0.99 23.98
N ARG A 107 10.40 -1.61 22.87
CA ARG A 107 9.66 -0.95 21.77
C ARG A 107 8.39 -0.30 22.29
N ASP A 108 7.67 -0.96 23.21
CA ASP A 108 6.40 -0.46 23.72
C ASP A 108 6.60 0.74 24.66
N LYS A 109 7.66 0.74 25.47
CA LYS A 109 8.02 1.94 26.26
C LYS A 109 8.42 3.11 25.38
N LEU A 110 9.23 2.88 24.34
CA LEU A 110 9.61 3.94 23.40
C LEU A 110 8.37 4.51 22.69
N ARG A 111 7.43 3.65 22.28
CA ARG A 111 6.16 4.08 21.69
C ARG A 111 5.30 4.91 22.66
N GLN A 112 5.34 4.62 23.96
CA GLN A 112 4.59 5.40 24.95
C GLN A 112 5.21 6.78 25.22
N TYR A 113 6.53 6.91 25.04
CA TYR A 113 7.24 8.16 25.26
C TYR A 113 7.08 9.18 24.12
N LEU A 114 6.98 8.70 22.87
CA LEU A 114 6.84 9.50 21.65
C LEU A 114 5.38 9.90 21.37
#